data_AF-A0A6I4ZVR8-F1
#
_entry.id   AF-A0A6I4ZVR8-F1
#
_cell.length_a   1.000
_cell.length_b   1.000
_cell.length_c   1.000
_cell.angle_alpha   90.00
_cell.angle_beta   90.00
_cell.angle_gamma   90.00
#
_symmetry.space_group_name_H-M   'P 1'
#
loop_
_entity.id
_entity.type
_entity.pdbx_description
1 polymer ?
#
loop_
_entity_poly.entity_id
_entity_poly.type
_entity_poly.pdbx_seq_one_letter_code
_entity_poly.pdbx_strand_id
1 'polypeptide(L)'
;MNKNKWKVGFAVTLVICCLLGYLWYSEVQQNQTMKKDMILHYVSMQNDITQHLERALDEVEEREKFKEDLIKLENKIHYIQRTFGNVTYIGKHADIPYGFYNFYFAESGVVYQAVDELQNNKFSDQTLSDLREYYKLLKDLTSQIKIEELANKSLEKYKEKLEEVNYYMDKYEEWRPTHNSK
;
A
#
# COMPACT_ATOMS: atom_id res chain seq x y z
N MET A 1 -31.54 -54.00 -20.30
CA MET A 1 -30.71 -52.92 -19.75
C MET A 1 -31.49 -51.61 -19.87
N ASN A 2 -31.90 -51.00 -18.75
CA ASN A 2 -32.88 -49.90 -18.76
C ASN A 2 -32.30 -48.66 -19.45
N LYS A 3 -32.83 -48.29 -20.64
CA LYS A 3 -32.32 -47.21 -21.52
C LYS A 3 -32.25 -45.82 -20.85
N ASN A 4 -32.87 -45.66 -19.68
CA ASN A 4 -32.90 -44.40 -18.94
C ASN A 4 -31.77 -44.26 -17.89
N LYS A 5 -31.08 -45.33 -17.50
CA LYS A 5 -30.01 -45.26 -16.47
C LYS A 5 -28.83 -44.39 -16.91
N TRP A 6 -28.45 -44.46 -18.19
CA TRP A 6 -27.36 -43.65 -18.73
C TRP A 6 -27.71 -42.15 -18.81
N LYS A 7 -28.97 -41.81 -19.12
CA LYS A 7 -29.47 -40.42 -19.10
C LYS A 7 -29.48 -39.84 -17.68
N VAL A 8 -29.89 -40.65 -16.69
CA VAL A 8 -29.84 -40.25 -15.27
C VAL A 8 -28.38 -40.07 -14.81
N GLY A 9 -27.48 -40.98 -15.19
CA GLY A 9 -26.05 -40.84 -14.90
C GLY A 9 -25.46 -39.57 -15.49
N PHE A 10 -25.76 -39.28 -16.76
CA PHE A 10 -25.31 -38.05 -17.43
C PHE A 10 -25.86 -36.79 -16.76
N ALA A 11 -27.14 -36.77 -16.39
CA ALA A 11 -27.75 -35.64 -15.67
C ALA A 11 -27.09 -35.40 -14.32
N VAL A 12 -26.81 -36.46 -13.55
CA VAL A 12 -26.10 -36.37 -12.26
C VAL A 12 -24.68 -35.83 -12.45
N THR A 13 -23.92 -36.32 -13.43
CA THR A 13 -22.58 -35.81 -13.73
C THR A 13 -22.61 -34.34 -14.13
N LEU A 14 -23.57 -33.93 -14.96
CA LEU A 14 -23.69 -32.53 -15.39
C LEU A 14 -24.00 -31.60 -14.22
N VAL A 15 -24.88 -32.02 -13.30
CA VAL A 15 -25.15 -31.27 -12.05
C VAL A 15 -23.90 -31.16 -11.17
N ILE A 16 -23.14 -32.24 -11.01
CA ILE A 16 -21.89 -32.22 -10.24
C ILE A 16 -20.85 -31.29 -10.89
N CYS A 17 -20.70 -31.32 -12.22
CA CYS A 17 -19.80 -30.41 -12.94
C CYS A 17 -20.20 -28.94 -12.77
N CYS A 18 -21.50 -28.62 -12.84
CA CYS A 18 -21.99 -27.27 -12.58
C CYS A 18 -21.71 -26.82 -11.14
N LEU A 19 -21.91 -27.70 -10.16
CA LEU A 19 -21.62 -27.40 -8.74
C LEU A 19 -20.12 -27.17 -8.50
N LEU A 20 -19.25 -28.02 -9.07
CA LEU A 20 -17.80 -27.85 -8.98
C LEU A 20 -17.33 -26.57 -9.67
N GLY A 21 -17.90 -26.25 -10.83
CA GLY A 21 -17.64 -24.99 -11.54
C GLY A 21 -18.05 -23.77 -10.72
N TYR A 22 -19.21 -23.82 -10.05
CA TYR A 22 -19.66 -22.75 -9.15
C TYR A 22 -18.75 -22.59 -7.93
N LEU A 23 -18.37 -23.69 -7.28
CA LEU A 23 -17.46 -23.65 -6.12
C LEU A 23 -16.10 -23.07 -6.50
N TRP A 24 -15.53 -23.52 -7.61
CA TRP A 24 -14.26 -22.99 -8.11
C TRP A 24 -14.36 -21.49 -8.46
N TYR A 25 -15.42 -21.09 -9.15
CA TYR A 25 -15.66 -19.67 -9.45
C TYR A 25 -15.82 -18.82 -8.18
N SER A 26 -16.57 -19.31 -7.19
CA SER A 26 -16.74 -18.64 -5.90
C SER A 26 -15.42 -18.48 -5.16
N GLU A 27 -14.57 -19.51 -5.17
CA GLU A 27 -13.25 -19.47 -4.53
C GLU A 27 -12.30 -18.48 -5.24
N VAL A 28 -12.31 -18.46 -6.57
CA VAL A 28 -11.54 -17.49 -7.38
C VAL A 28 -11.99 -16.06 -7.07
N GLN A 29 -13.30 -15.81 -7.04
CA GLN A 29 -13.86 -14.49 -6.71
C GLN A 29 -13.55 -14.05 -5.29
N GLN A 30 -13.64 -14.96 -4.30
CA GLN A 30 -13.24 -14.69 -2.92
C GLN A 30 -11.76 -14.34 -2.82
N ASN A 31 -10.89 -15.06 -3.51
CA ASN A 31 -9.46 -14.78 -3.52
C ASN A 31 -9.16 -13.41 -4.16
N GLN A 32 -9.79 -13.09 -5.30
CA GLN A 32 -9.65 -11.77 -5.93
C GLN A 32 -10.15 -10.63 -5.03
N THR A 33 -11.28 -10.84 -4.34
CA THR A 33 -11.84 -9.85 -3.40
C THR A 33 -10.90 -9.64 -2.22
N MET A 34 -10.41 -10.72 -1.61
CA MET A 34 -9.46 -10.65 -0.49
C MET A 34 -8.17 -9.92 -0.88
N LYS A 35 -7.62 -10.20 -2.07
CA LYS A 35 -6.46 -9.48 -2.60
C LYS A 35 -6.76 -7.99 -2.78
N LYS A 36 -7.93 -7.64 -3.31
CA LYS A 36 -8.35 -6.24 -3.46
C LYS A 36 -8.41 -5.54 -2.10
N ASP A 37 -9.06 -6.15 -1.12
CA ASP A 37 -9.23 -5.58 0.21
C ASP A 37 -7.88 -5.41 0.92
N MET A 38 -6.94 -6.34 0.74
CA MET A 38 -5.58 -6.23 1.26
C MET A 38 -4.83 -5.03 0.68
N ILE A 39 -4.90 -4.80 -0.64
CA ILE A 39 -4.19 -3.67 -1.24
C ILE A 39 -4.91 -2.34 -0.92
N LEU A 40 -6.25 -2.32 -0.87
CA LEU A 40 -7.01 -1.16 -0.38
C LEU A 40 -6.62 -0.79 1.04
N HIS A 41 -6.48 -1.78 1.91
CA HIS A 41 -6.02 -1.57 3.28
C HIS A 41 -4.60 -1.02 3.31
N TYR A 42 -3.69 -1.56 2.49
CA TYR A 42 -2.34 -1.03 2.33
C TYR A 42 -2.30 0.45 1.96
N VAL A 43 -3.02 0.83 0.90
CA VAL A 43 -3.13 2.24 0.47
C VAL A 43 -3.75 3.11 1.56
N SER A 44 -4.79 2.61 2.24
CA SER A 44 -5.42 3.33 3.34
C SER A 44 -4.43 3.63 4.47
N MET A 45 -3.55 2.70 4.81
CA MET A 45 -2.53 2.92 5.84
C MET A 45 -1.44 3.91 5.40
N GLN A 46 -1.09 3.95 4.12
CA GLN A 46 -0.17 4.96 3.61
C GLN A 46 -0.76 6.38 3.63
N ASN A 47 -2.06 6.50 3.35
CA ASN A 47 -2.79 7.75 3.52
C ASN A 47 -2.81 8.19 5.00
N ASP A 48 -3.01 7.25 5.93
CA ASP A 48 -2.95 7.53 7.37
C ASP A 48 -1.57 8.06 7.81
N ILE A 49 -0.46 7.46 7.35
CA ILE A 49 0.89 7.98 7.59
C ILE A 49 1.04 9.40 7.03
N THR A 50 0.55 9.66 5.82
CA THR A 50 0.64 11.00 5.19
C THR A 50 -0.06 12.05 6.06
N GLN A 51 -1.24 11.73 6.57
CA GLN A 51 -2.00 12.60 7.47
C GLN A 51 -1.35 12.74 8.86
N HIS A 52 -0.70 11.69 9.36
CA HIS A 52 0.04 11.75 10.61
C HIS A 52 1.28 12.64 10.48
N LEU A 53 2.00 12.55 9.36
CA LEU A 53 3.15 13.41 9.08
C LEU A 53 2.72 14.88 8.91
N GLU A 54 1.60 15.15 8.25
CA GLU A 54 1.01 16.49 8.16
C GLU A 54 0.77 17.08 9.57
N ARG A 55 0.08 16.33 10.42
CA ARG A 55 -0.20 16.74 11.81
C ARG A 55 1.08 16.97 12.62
N ALA A 56 2.06 16.08 12.51
CA ALA A 56 3.34 16.27 13.19
C ALA A 56 4.03 17.55 12.70
N LEU A 57 4.03 17.81 11.39
CA LEU A 57 4.66 19.01 10.81
C LEU A 57 3.97 20.32 11.23
N ASP A 58 2.66 20.30 11.51
CA ASP A 58 1.92 21.44 12.04
C ASP A 58 2.29 21.74 13.51
N GLU A 59 2.82 20.75 14.22
CA GLU A 59 3.15 20.83 15.66
C GLU A 59 4.65 20.99 15.93
N VAL A 60 5.45 21.30 14.91
CA VAL A 60 6.92 21.44 15.00
C VAL A 60 7.37 22.41 16.10
N GLU A 61 6.60 23.46 16.36
CA GLU A 61 6.88 24.44 17.42
C GLU A 61 6.72 23.83 18.83
N GLU A 62 5.86 22.82 18.98
CA GLU A 62 5.65 22.05 20.21
C GLU A 62 6.55 20.80 20.23
N ARG A 63 7.86 21.03 20.43
CA ARG A 63 8.94 20.05 20.24
C ARG A 63 8.68 18.65 20.82
N GLU A 64 8.14 18.54 22.05
CA GLU A 64 7.88 17.24 22.67
C GLU A 64 6.73 16.50 21.98
N LYS A 65 5.66 17.22 21.62
CA LYS A 65 4.52 16.64 20.91
C LYS A 65 4.90 16.22 19.49
N PHE A 66 5.66 17.06 18.78
CA PHE A 66 6.25 16.71 17.49
C PHE A 66 7.09 15.42 17.54
N LYS A 67 7.94 15.30 18.58
CA LYS A 67 8.75 14.09 18.81
C LYS A 67 7.90 12.85 19.06
N GLU A 68 6.89 12.95 19.94
CA GLU A 68 5.98 11.84 20.21
C GLU A 68 5.25 11.37 18.93
N ASP A 69 4.79 12.31 18.12
CA ASP A 69 4.06 12.00 16.89
C ASP A 69 4.94 11.42 15.80
N LEU A 70 6.20 11.86 15.67
CA LEU A 70 7.18 11.21 14.80
C LEU A 70 7.55 9.79 15.26
N ILE A 71 7.66 9.54 16.56
CA ILE A 71 7.88 8.18 17.08
C ILE A 71 6.67 7.27 16.77
N LYS A 72 5.44 7.78 16.91
CA LYS A 72 4.23 7.03 16.53
C LYS A 72 4.21 6.75 15.02
N LEU A 73 4.63 7.72 14.21
CA LEU A 73 4.73 7.60 12.76
C LEU A 73 5.74 6.54 12.35
N GLU A 74 6.95 6.57 12.92
CA GLU A 74 8.01 5.57 12.71
C GLU A 74 7.50 4.15 13.00
N ASN A 75 6.83 3.96 14.15
CA ASN A 75 6.26 2.67 14.53
C ASN A 75 5.20 2.19 13.53
N LYS A 76 4.36 3.08 13.01
CA LYS A 76 3.37 2.76 11.96
C LYS A 76 4.05 2.34 10.66
N ILE A 77 5.05 3.10 10.19
CA ILE A 77 5.82 2.76 8.99
C ILE A 77 6.44 1.37 9.13
N HIS A 78 7.11 1.11 10.26
CA HIS A 78 7.73 -0.19 10.54
C HIS A 78 6.72 -1.33 10.57
N TYR A 79 5.56 -1.14 11.21
CA TYR A 79 4.51 -2.14 11.26
C TYR A 79 3.99 -2.49 9.88
N ILE A 80 3.72 -1.49 9.03
CA ILE A 80 3.22 -1.70 7.67
C ILE A 80 4.28 -2.41 6.83
N GLN A 81 5.54 -2.01 6.93
CA GLN A 81 6.65 -2.65 6.21
C GLN A 81 6.74 -4.15 6.55
N ARG A 82 6.65 -4.51 7.84
CA ARG A 82 6.74 -5.91 8.30
C ARG A 82 5.49 -6.73 8.02
N THR A 83 4.33 -6.10 7.93
CA THR A 83 3.06 -6.82 7.78
C THR A 83 2.67 -6.95 6.31
N PHE A 84 2.86 -5.92 5.50
CA PHE A 84 2.34 -5.83 4.12
C PHE A 84 3.42 -5.84 3.03
N GLY A 85 4.72 -5.87 3.37
CA GLY A 85 5.75 -5.93 2.34
C GLY A 85 5.66 -7.14 1.41
N ASN A 86 6.12 -7.01 0.17
CA ASN A 86 5.94 -8.02 -0.88
C ASN A 86 6.51 -9.43 -0.57
N VAL A 87 7.26 -9.59 0.53
CA VAL A 87 7.78 -10.88 1.03
C VAL A 87 7.25 -11.27 2.42
N THR A 88 6.29 -10.52 2.96
CA THR A 88 5.76 -10.71 4.33
C THR A 88 4.52 -11.60 4.35
N TYR A 89 3.96 -11.81 5.54
CA TYR A 89 2.79 -12.66 5.79
C TYR A 89 1.60 -12.34 4.88
N ILE A 90 1.34 -11.05 4.64
CA ILE A 90 0.20 -10.57 3.86
C ILE A 90 0.63 -10.30 2.40
N GLY A 91 1.75 -9.60 2.18
CA GLY A 91 2.16 -9.19 0.84
C GLY A 91 2.51 -10.35 -0.12
N LYS A 92 2.91 -11.52 0.40
CA LYS A 92 3.11 -12.73 -0.43
C LYS A 92 1.83 -13.28 -1.07
N HIS A 93 0.66 -12.87 -0.56
CA HIS A 93 -0.64 -13.38 -1.01
C HIS A 93 -1.43 -12.34 -1.82
N ALA A 94 -1.06 -11.07 -1.72
CA ALA A 94 -1.58 -9.98 -2.54
C ALA A 94 -0.40 -9.14 -3.04
N ASP A 95 0.04 -9.40 -4.28
CA ASP A 95 1.16 -8.67 -4.88
C ASP A 95 0.83 -7.18 -4.95
N ILE A 96 1.48 -6.40 -4.10
CA ILE A 96 1.41 -4.93 -4.14
C ILE A 96 2.37 -4.49 -5.25
N PRO A 97 1.93 -3.64 -6.19
CA PRO A 97 2.79 -3.13 -7.26
C PRO A 97 4.13 -2.61 -6.72
N TYR A 98 5.22 -3.15 -7.26
CA TYR A 98 6.54 -3.10 -6.65
C TYR A 98 7.06 -1.68 -6.43
N GLY A 99 6.96 -0.80 -7.42
CA GLY A 99 7.48 0.55 -7.26
C GLY A 99 6.63 1.41 -6.31
N PHE A 100 5.31 1.18 -6.24
CA PHE A 100 4.45 1.83 -5.25
C PHE A 100 4.82 1.44 -3.81
N TYR A 101 5.18 0.17 -3.61
CA TYR A 101 5.73 -0.32 -2.35
C TYR A 101 7.13 0.26 -2.06
N ASN A 102 8.05 0.15 -3.01
CA ASN A 102 9.44 0.54 -2.82
C ASN A 102 9.61 2.04 -2.62
N PHE A 103 8.97 2.87 -3.44
CA PHE A 103 9.10 4.31 -3.37
C PHE A 103 8.70 4.84 -1.99
N TYR A 104 7.63 4.27 -1.43
CA TYR A 104 7.14 4.63 -0.12
C TYR A 104 8.13 4.31 1.01
N PHE A 105 8.74 3.12 0.99
CA PHE A 105 9.63 2.69 2.07
C PHE A 105 11.08 3.16 1.88
N ALA A 106 11.57 3.28 0.65
CA ALA A 106 12.92 3.75 0.37
C ALA A 106 13.13 5.17 0.91
N GLU A 107 12.14 6.04 0.74
CA GLU A 107 12.22 7.44 1.18
C GLU A 107 11.87 7.61 2.68
N SER A 108 11.28 6.60 3.32
CA SER A 108 10.88 6.68 4.74
C SER A 108 12.06 6.82 5.72
N GLY A 109 13.30 6.60 5.26
CA GLY A 109 14.54 6.77 6.03
C GLY A 109 14.65 8.12 6.76
N VAL A 110 14.09 9.18 6.16
CA VAL A 110 14.05 10.53 6.75
C VAL A 110 13.27 10.58 8.08
N VAL A 111 12.22 9.77 8.24
CA VAL A 111 11.44 9.72 9.48
C VAL A 111 12.27 9.07 10.59
N TYR A 112 12.96 7.98 10.29
CA TYR A 112 13.86 7.31 11.22
C TYR A 112 15.01 8.22 11.67
N GLN A 113 15.62 8.93 10.71
CA GLN A 113 16.66 9.92 11.00
C GLN A 113 16.13 11.05 11.89
N ALA A 114 14.94 11.59 11.59
CA ALA A 114 14.33 12.64 12.39
C ALA A 114 14.07 12.19 13.83
N VAL A 115 13.58 10.97 14.04
CA VAL A 115 13.39 10.42 15.39
C VAL A 115 14.71 10.29 16.13
N ASP A 116 15.76 9.72 15.52
CA ASP A 116 17.09 9.59 16.14
C ASP A 116 17.66 10.96 16.53
N GLU A 117 17.56 11.95 15.64
CA GLU A 117 18.04 13.30 15.91
C GLU A 117 17.24 14.00 17.03
N LEU A 118 15.92 13.80 17.09
CA LEU A 118 15.08 14.33 18.18
C LEU A 118 15.38 13.67 19.52
N GLN A 119 15.67 12.37 19.53
CA GLN A 119 16.07 11.66 20.75
C GLN A 119 17.46 12.10 21.24
N ASN A 120 18.36 12.41 20.33
CA ASN A 120 19.74 12.83 20.63
C ASN A 120 19.93 14.35 20.73
N ASN A 121 18.85 15.15 20.68
CA ASN A 121 18.88 16.62 20.69
C ASN A 121 19.72 17.25 19.56
N LYS A 122 19.76 16.61 18.38
CA LYS A 122 20.51 17.03 17.19
C LYS A 122 19.62 17.44 16.01
N PHE A 123 18.31 17.52 16.22
CA PHE A 123 17.35 17.86 15.16
C PHE A 123 17.69 19.19 14.48
N SER A 124 17.77 19.17 13.16
CA SER A 124 18.23 20.30 12.34
C SER A 124 17.14 20.82 11.39
N ASP A 125 17.33 22.05 10.92
CA ASP A 125 16.47 22.66 9.89
C ASP A 125 16.52 21.87 8.57
N GLN A 126 17.65 21.22 8.28
CA GLN A 126 17.78 20.35 7.11
C GLN A 126 16.85 19.15 7.24
N THR A 127 16.86 18.47 8.38
CA THR A 127 16.00 17.32 8.67
C THR A 127 14.51 17.70 8.61
N LEU A 128 14.16 18.89 9.09
CA LEU A 128 12.81 19.42 8.93
C LEU A 128 12.44 19.68 7.47
N SER A 129 13.37 20.21 6.67
CA SER A 129 13.18 20.41 5.23
C SER A 129 12.95 19.07 4.52
N ASP A 130 13.77 18.06 4.84
CA ASP A 130 13.68 16.72 4.25
C ASP A 130 12.34 16.05 4.61
N LEU A 131 11.86 16.19 5.86
CA LEU A 131 10.53 15.72 6.28
C LEU A 131 9.41 16.41 5.49
N ARG A 132 9.53 17.71 5.21
CA ARG A 132 8.55 18.46 4.42
C ARG A 132 8.56 18.04 2.95
N GLU A 133 9.73 17.73 2.39
CA GLU A 133 9.82 17.17 1.05
C GLU A 133 9.20 15.78 0.98
N TYR A 134 9.51 14.92 1.94
CA TYR A 134 8.90 13.60 2.05
C TYR A 134 7.38 13.68 2.20
N TYR A 135 6.86 14.59 3.03
CA TYR A 135 5.42 14.85 3.11
C TYR A 135 4.81 15.27 1.77
N LYS A 136 5.45 16.19 1.01
CA LYS A 136 4.96 16.59 -0.32
C LYS A 136 4.89 15.39 -1.27
N LEU A 137 5.92 14.54 -1.26
CA LEU A 137 5.95 13.32 -2.07
C LEU A 137 4.80 12.37 -1.70
N LEU A 138 4.62 12.10 -0.41
CA LEU A 138 3.53 11.25 0.08
C LEU A 138 2.15 11.82 -0.25
N LYS A 139 1.97 13.14 -0.12
CA LYS A 139 0.72 13.83 -0.45
C LYS A 139 0.41 13.76 -1.93
N ASP A 140 1.40 13.96 -2.80
CA ASP A 140 1.21 13.85 -4.25
C ASP A 140 0.79 12.42 -4.61
N LEU A 141 1.54 11.42 -4.10
CA LEU A 141 1.27 10.00 -4.29
C LEU A 141 -0.16 9.61 -3.85
N THR A 142 -0.55 9.99 -2.64
CA THR A 142 -1.88 9.64 -2.09
C THR A 142 -3.01 10.41 -2.76
N SER A 143 -2.79 11.64 -3.22
CA SER A 143 -3.80 12.42 -3.94
C SER A 143 -4.18 11.82 -5.30
N GLN A 144 -3.24 11.10 -5.94
CA GLN A 144 -3.51 10.37 -7.19
C GLN A 144 -4.34 9.10 -6.97
N ILE A 145 -4.45 8.65 -5.73
CA ILE A 145 -5.12 7.41 -5.34
C ILE A 145 -6.37 7.72 -4.51
N LYS A 146 -7.48 7.95 -5.21
CA LYS A 146 -8.79 8.10 -4.56
C LYS A 146 -9.34 6.74 -4.13
N ILE A 147 -9.12 6.38 -2.86
CA ILE A 147 -9.54 5.09 -2.27
C ILE A 147 -11.03 4.81 -2.50
N GLU A 148 -11.90 5.82 -2.38
CA GLU A 148 -13.35 5.70 -2.58
C GLU A 148 -13.74 5.32 -4.01
N GLU A 149 -13.05 5.91 -5.00
CA GLU A 149 -13.26 5.57 -6.42
C GLU A 149 -12.73 4.17 -6.75
N LEU A 150 -11.75 3.70 -5.99
CA LEU A 150 -11.05 2.43 -6.19
C LEU A 150 -11.75 1.24 -5.51
N ALA A 151 -12.44 1.47 -4.39
CA ALA A 151 -13.21 0.43 -3.68
C ALA A 151 -14.25 -0.27 -4.58
N ASN A 152 -14.81 0.48 -5.53
CA ASN A 152 -15.84 0.04 -6.48
C ASN A 152 -15.29 -0.58 -7.78
N LYS A 153 -13.96 -0.65 -7.96
CA LYS A 153 -13.33 -1.21 -9.17
C LYS A 153 -12.92 -2.68 -8.98
N SER A 154 -12.68 -3.38 -10.09
CA SER A 154 -12.09 -4.73 -10.08
C SER A 154 -10.61 -4.68 -9.68
N LEU A 155 -10.07 -5.83 -9.26
CA LEU A 155 -8.65 -5.96 -8.86
C LEU A 155 -7.70 -5.58 -10.01
N GLU A 156 -7.95 -6.00 -11.25
CA GLU A 156 -7.13 -5.61 -12.41
C GLU A 156 -7.06 -4.09 -12.59
N LYS A 157 -8.22 -3.41 -12.63
CA LYS A 157 -8.27 -1.94 -12.77
C LYS A 157 -7.57 -1.22 -11.63
N TYR A 158 -7.58 -1.83 -10.45
CA TYR A 158 -6.91 -1.31 -9.28
C TYR A 158 -5.38 -1.42 -9.42
N LYS A 159 -4.88 -2.58 -9.87
CA LYS A 159 -3.45 -2.79 -10.14
C LYS A 159 -2.96 -1.86 -11.26
N GLU A 160 -3.70 -1.74 -12.35
CA GLU A 160 -3.40 -0.78 -13.43
C GLU A 160 -3.27 0.64 -12.89
N LYS A 161 -4.18 1.08 -12.01
CA LYS A 161 -4.11 2.44 -11.46
C LYS A 161 -2.89 2.65 -10.59
N LEU A 162 -2.51 1.66 -9.78
CA LEU A 162 -1.29 1.73 -8.98
C LEU A 162 -0.02 1.68 -9.83
N GLU A 163 -0.03 0.96 -10.96
CA GLU A 163 1.06 0.97 -11.93
C GLU A 163 1.19 2.32 -12.66
N GLU A 164 0.08 2.97 -13.00
CA GLU A 164 0.09 4.34 -13.55
C GLU A 164 0.74 5.34 -12.59
N VAL A 165 0.35 5.27 -11.31
CA VAL A 165 0.94 6.11 -10.26
C VAL A 165 2.42 5.80 -10.14
N ASN A 166 2.81 4.52 -10.18
CA ASN A 166 4.21 4.14 -10.15
C ASN A 166 5.02 4.71 -11.32
N TYR A 167 4.50 4.63 -12.54
CA TYR A 167 5.15 5.20 -13.72
C TYR A 167 5.34 6.72 -13.63
N TYR A 168 4.39 7.41 -12.99
CA TYR A 168 4.55 8.84 -12.70
C TYR A 168 5.68 9.10 -11.71
N MET A 169 5.83 8.25 -10.69
CA MET A 169 6.90 8.37 -9.69
C MET A 169 8.29 8.05 -10.25
N ASP A 170 8.42 7.02 -11.10
CA ASP A 170 9.69 6.70 -11.77
C ASP A 170 10.17 7.90 -12.61
N LYS A 171 9.25 8.58 -13.30
CA LYS A 171 9.56 9.83 -14.01
C LYS A 171 9.89 10.99 -13.07
N TYR A 172 9.26 11.05 -11.91
CA TYR A 172 9.57 12.07 -10.92
C TYR A 172 10.99 11.89 -10.37
N GLU A 173 11.43 10.65 -10.12
CA GLU A 173 12.82 10.32 -9.75
C GLU A 173 13.82 10.71 -10.84
N GLU A 174 13.52 10.46 -12.12
CA GLU A 174 14.36 10.88 -13.25
C GLU A 174 14.54 12.40 -13.35
N TRP A 175 13.55 13.17 -12.90
CA TRP A 175 13.55 14.64 -12.93
C TRP A 175 14.00 15.30 -11.62
N ARG A 176 14.18 14.53 -10.55
CA ARG A 176 14.63 15.05 -9.26
C ARG A 176 16.03 15.65 -9.47
N PRO A 177 16.27 16.93 -9.16
CA PRO A 177 17.63 17.45 -9.15
C PRO A 177 18.39 16.63 -8.12
N THR A 178 19.31 15.79 -8.57
CA THR A 178 20.16 14.99 -7.69
C THR A 178 20.86 15.96 -6.74
N HIS A 179 20.37 16.11 -5.51
CA HIS A 179 21.07 16.78 -4.41
C HIS A 179 22.18 15.88 -3.88
N ASN A 180 22.98 15.35 -4.82
CA ASN A 180 24.20 14.60 -4.60
C ASN A 180 25.11 14.87 -5.81
N SER A 181 25.53 16.13 -5.95
CA SER A 181 26.78 16.42 -6.65
C SER A 181 27.82 16.87 -5.63
N LYS A 182 28.55 15.86 -5.15
CA LYS A 182 29.86 15.91 -4.44
C LYS A 182 29.88 16.37 -2.99
#